data_AF-A0A162RN39-F1
#
_entry.id   AF-A0A162RN39-F1
#
_cell.length_a   1.000
_cell.length_b   1.000
_cell.length_c   1.000
_cell.angle_alpha   90.00
_cell.angle_beta   90.00
_cell.angle_gamma   90.00
#
_symmetry.space_group_name_H-M   'P 1'
#
loop_
_entity.id
_entity.type
_entity.pdbx_description
1 polymer ?
#
loop_
_entity_poly.entity_id
_entity_poly.type
_entity_poly.pdbx_seq_one_letter_code
_entity_poly.pdbx_strand_id
1 'polypeptide(L)'
;MPRRKKVSNRGKKPLPRKISRLGLDYEESHEGESDVSHVTSESDEEIVDIEYTSLGNNNPLVVPPDTTPIAVFELNKYPSWRTHFFKDWRCNVQGKVFARCMKECKASQGNSYFSEEFESFSEKKYHNQPLIRSYSVHSKMSQGRQRQLDIGLAKMFGEDNFPLNLLRRRGFRNWIKLSIPGYSIPTPERMRNTLLTKLHREIETKVANKLSQCRSLNNIMDIWSSKSMDGYIRFTCSAAVSDDFEKFVVFLGVRKMHGRHTSQAILAEYEQLLQDWKIPSNKILSFMKI
;
A
#
# COMPACT_ATOMS: atom_id res chain seq x y z
N MET A 1 -47.91 50.09 33.22
CA MET A 1 -48.30 48.81 32.59
C MET A 1 -48.77 49.09 31.16
N PRO A 2 -48.70 48.13 30.21
CA PRO A 2 -47.89 46.89 30.15
C PRO A 2 -47.21 46.68 28.76
N ARG A 3 -45.95 46.24 28.66
CA ARG A 3 -45.46 44.83 28.56
C ARG A 3 -46.32 43.85 27.74
N ARG A 4 -45.83 43.46 26.55
CA ARG A 4 -46.15 42.19 25.84
C ARG A 4 -44.84 41.56 25.32
N LYS A 5 -44.28 40.63 26.10
CA LYS A 5 -44.25 39.15 25.91
C LYS A 5 -43.50 38.69 24.65
N LYS A 6 -42.22 38.33 24.83
CA LYS A 6 -41.45 37.45 23.94
C LYS A 6 -42.06 36.05 23.99
N VAL A 7 -42.50 35.54 22.84
CA VAL A 7 -42.92 34.14 22.68
C VAL A 7 -41.69 33.32 22.29
N SER A 8 -41.30 32.43 23.20
CA SER A 8 -40.33 31.35 22.98
C SER A 8 -40.98 30.28 22.11
N ASN A 9 -40.43 30.01 20.93
CA ASN A 9 -40.81 28.84 20.14
C ASN A 9 -39.64 27.85 20.10
N ARG A 10 -39.73 26.80 20.92
CA ARG A 10 -38.85 25.63 20.89
C ARG A 10 -39.18 24.80 19.65
N GLY A 11 -38.44 25.03 18.56
CA GLY A 11 -38.48 24.19 17.37
C GLY A 11 -37.78 22.86 17.62
N LYS A 12 -38.53 21.76 17.49
CA LYS A 12 -38.09 20.36 17.58
C LYS A 12 -36.93 20.10 16.61
N LYS A 13 -35.84 19.50 17.08
CA LYS A 13 -34.74 18.99 16.24
C LYS A 13 -35.24 17.79 15.42
N PRO A 14 -35.01 17.70 14.10
CA PRO A 14 -35.32 16.49 13.35
C PRO A 14 -34.29 15.39 13.66
N LEU A 15 -34.79 14.18 13.92
CA LEU A 15 -34.01 12.95 14.03
C LEU A 15 -33.32 12.60 12.68
N PRO A 16 -32.15 11.92 12.69
CA PRO A 16 -31.42 11.62 11.47
C PRO A 16 -32.17 10.57 10.64
N ARG A 17 -32.46 10.92 9.38
CA ARG A 17 -33.08 9.98 8.43
C ARG A 17 -32.03 8.96 7.95
N LYS A 18 -32.41 7.69 8.06
CA LYS A 18 -31.72 6.51 7.50
C LYS A 18 -31.40 6.76 6.02
N ILE A 19 -30.14 6.63 5.65
CA ILE A 19 -29.70 6.63 4.25
C ILE A 19 -29.97 5.21 3.72
N SER A 20 -30.92 5.11 2.81
CA SER A 20 -31.19 3.89 2.02
C SER A 20 -30.02 3.63 1.07
N ARG A 21 -29.39 2.47 1.22
CA ARG A 21 -28.38 1.92 0.30
C ARG A 21 -28.95 1.88 -1.12
N LEU A 22 -28.26 2.52 -2.07
CA LEU A 22 -28.37 2.19 -3.48
C LEU A 22 -27.37 1.05 -3.71
N GLY A 23 -27.90 -0.11 -4.11
CA GLY A 23 -27.15 -1.33 -4.35
C GLY A 23 -26.16 -1.12 -5.50
N LEU A 24 -24.90 -1.44 -5.21
CA LEU A 24 -23.96 -1.89 -6.23
C LEU A 24 -24.02 -3.40 -6.13
N ASP A 25 -24.55 -4.05 -7.16
CA ASP A 25 -24.59 -5.49 -7.26
C ASP A 25 -23.15 -6.00 -7.37
N TYR A 26 -22.72 -6.71 -6.33
CA TYR A 26 -21.45 -7.40 -6.23
C TYR A 26 -21.76 -8.87 -6.50
N GLU A 27 -21.23 -9.44 -7.59
CA GLU A 27 -21.32 -10.89 -7.82
C GLU A 27 -20.42 -11.61 -6.83
N GLU A 28 -21.04 -12.31 -5.88
CA GLU A 28 -20.40 -13.16 -4.88
C GLU A 28 -20.29 -14.58 -5.46
N SER A 29 -19.06 -15.04 -5.68
CA SER A 29 -18.77 -16.44 -5.98
C SER A 29 -18.64 -17.24 -4.67
N HIS A 30 -19.70 -17.94 -4.29
CA HIS A 30 -19.65 -19.14 -3.44
C HIS A 30 -19.17 -20.32 -4.31
N GLU A 31 -18.36 -21.28 -3.88
CA GLU A 31 -18.45 -22.09 -2.66
C GLU A 31 -17.14 -22.88 -2.48
N GLY A 32 -16.80 -23.23 -1.24
CA GLY A 32 -15.65 -24.08 -0.89
C GLY A 32 -15.37 -24.08 0.61
N GLU A 33 -16.41 -24.37 1.41
CA GLU A 33 -16.37 -24.45 2.87
C GLU A 33 -15.79 -25.82 3.30
N SER A 34 -14.82 -25.81 4.21
CA SER A 34 -14.44 -27.02 4.97
C SER A 34 -14.22 -26.65 6.43
N ASP A 35 -15.09 -27.21 7.27
CA ASP A 35 -15.07 -27.26 8.73
C ASP A 35 -13.70 -27.59 9.33
N VAL A 36 -13.28 -26.85 10.37
CA VAL A 36 -12.56 -27.45 11.51
C VAL A 36 -12.93 -26.72 12.81
N SER A 37 -13.34 -27.53 13.77
CA SER A 37 -13.76 -27.25 15.14
C SER A 37 -12.66 -26.70 16.08
N HIS A 38 -13.12 -25.81 16.96
CA HIS A 38 -12.73 -25.52 18.34
C HIS A 38 -11.74 -26.47 19.06
N VAL A 39 -10.58 -25.97 19.53
CA VAL A 39 -9.91 -26.39 20.77
C VAL A 39 -9.15 -25.19 21.39
N THR A 40 -9.40 -24.95 22.67
CA THR A 40 -8.69 -24.04 23.58
C THR A 40 -7.44 -24.68 24.19
N SER A 41 -6.35 -23.94 24.40
CA SER A 41 -5.61 -23.86 25.69
C SER A 41 -4.22 -23.21 25.54
N GLU A 42 -3.90 -22.37 26.52
CA GLU A 42 -2.56 -21.87 26.86
C GLU A 42 -1.58 -23.01 27.19
N SER A 43 -0.31 -22.90 26.79
CA SER A 43 0.86 -23.22 27.64
C SER A 43 2.18 -22.84 26.94
N ASP A 44 3.09 -22.29 27.74
CA ASP A 44 4.49 -22.03 27.44
C ASP A 44 5.26 -23.33 27.12
N GLU A 45 6.16 -23.31 26.13
CA GLU A 45 7.24 -24.30 26.06
C GLU A 45 8.58 -23.69 25.64
N GLU A 46 9.58 -24.08 26.42
CA GLU A 46 11.00 -23.77 26.36
C GLU A 46 11.69 -24.40 25.14
N ILE A 47 12.74 -23.73 24.66
CA ILE A 47 13.59 -24.19 23.56
C ILE A 47 14.54 -25.26 24.10
N VAL A 48 14.40 -26.49 23.58
CA VAL A 48 15.31 -27.62 23.82
C VAL A 48 16.41 -27.65 22.75
N ASP A 49 17.66 -27.70 23.18
CA ASP A 49 18.85 -27.82 22.33
C ASP A 49 18.86 -29.13 21.54
N ILE A 50 18.98 -29.04 20.22
CA ILE A 50 19.20 -30.19 19.33
C ILE A 50 20.70 -30.31 19.03
N GLU A 51 21.30 -31.39 19.54
CA GLU A 51 22.62 -31.89 19.14
C GLU A 51 22.65 -32.20 17.64
N TYR A 52 23.61 -31.62 16.90
CA TYR A 52 23.92 -32.03 15.53
C TYR A 52 25.15 -32.93 15.50
N THR A 53 24.93 -34.13 14.98
CA THR A 53 25.88 -35.21 14.71
C THR A 53 26.91 -34.78 13.66
N SER A 54 28.20 -34.93 13.99
CA SER A 54 29.33 -34.61 13.11
C SER A 54 29.49 -35.67 12.01
N LEU A 55 29.14 -35.34 10.76
CA LEU A 55 29.62 -36.08 9.58
C LEU A 55 30.99 -35.53 9.18
N GLY A 56 32.05 -36.28 9.45
CA GLY A 56 33.43 -35.90 9.14
C GLY A 56 33.72 -35.87 7.64
N ASN A 57 34.20 -34.74 7.14
CA ASN A 57 34.81 -34.62 5.80
C ASN A 57 36.31 -34.95 5.87
N ASN A 58 36.70 -36.07 5.25
CA ASN A 58 38.08 -36.57 5.14
C ASN A 58 38.91 -35.87 4.06
N ASN A 59 39.00 -34.53 4.07
CA ASN A 59 40.01 -33.83 3.25
C ASN A 59 41.23 -33.47 4.13
N PRO A 60 42.48 -33.72 3.70
CA PRO A 60 43.66 -33.30 4.45
C PRO A 60 43.70 -31.78 4.63
N LEU A 61 44.10 -31.30 5.81
CA LEU A 61 44.34 -29.88 6.05
C LEU A 61 45.51 -29.40 5.19
N VAL A 62 45.27 -28.53 4.23
CA VAL A 62 46.32 -27.89 3.42
C VAL A 62 46.73 -26.59 4.10
N VAL A 63 47.86 -26.60 4.80
CA VAL A 63 48.46 -25.39 5.38
C VAL A 63 49.07 -24.56 4.26
N PRO A 64 48.83 -23.22 4.20
CA PRO A 64 49.44 -22.39 3.17
C PRO A 64 50.97 -22.41 3.26
N PRO A 65 51.69 -22.52 2.13
CA PRO A 65 53.15 -22.55 2.11
C PRO A 65 53.75 -21.27 2.69
N ASP A 66 54.89 -21.39 3.37
CA ASP A 66 55.65 -20.30 3.98
C ASP A 66 54.89 -19.48 5.05
N THR A 67 54.03 -20.13 5.83
CA THR A 67 53.29 -19.46 6.92
C THR A 67 53.67 -19.94 8.31
N THR A 68 53.88 -18.99 9.23
CA THR A 68 54.14 -19.24 10.66
C THR A 68 52.92 -18.93 11.53
N PRO A 69 52.62 -19.72 12.58
CA PRO A 69 51.53 -19.40 13.52
C PRO A 69 51.71 -18.04 14.19
N ILE A 70 50.62 -17.27 14.27
CA ILE A 70 50.60 -15.99 15.00
C ILE A 70 50.47 -16.29 16.49
N ALA A 71 51.34 -15.69 17.30
CA ALA A 71 51.31 -15.87 18.75
C ALA A 71 50.03 -15.28 19.37
N VAL A 72 49.53 -15.93 20.43
CA VAL A 72 48.25 -15.58 21.08
C VAL A 72 48.21 -14.11 21.55
N PHE A 73 49.32 -13.56 22.03
CA PHE A 73 49.38 -12.17 22.47
C PHE A 73 49.23 -11.16 21.33
N GLU A 74 49.66 -11.51 20.11
CA GLU A 74 49.43 -10.70 18.91
C GLU A 74 47.96 -10.77 18.47
N LEU A 75 47.30 -11.92 18.67
CA LEU A 75 45.87 -12.07 18.39
C LEU A 75 44.98 -11.21 19.28
N ASN A 76 45.41 -10.87 20.49
CA ASN A 76 44.67 -9.96 21.37
C ASN A 76 44.57 -8.53 20.80
N LYS A 77 45.39 -8.17 19.80
CA LYS A 77 45.28 -6.89 19.09
C LYS A 77 44.12 -6.87 18.08
N TYR A 78 43.60 -8.03 17.69
CA TYR A 78 42.50 -8.16 16.73
C TYR A 78 41.13 -7.95 17.41
N PRO A 79 40.10 -7.48 16.67
CA PRO A 79 38.75 -7.40 17.21
C PRO A 79 38.23 -8.75 17.72
N SER A 80 37.62 -8.75 18.92
CA SER A 80 37.16 -9.97 19.61
C SER A 80 36.16 -10.81 18.80
N TRP A 81 35.36 -10.19 17.93
CA TRP A 81 34.46 -10.94 17.06
C TRP A 81 35.22 -11.80 16.05
N ARG A 82 36.38 -11.38 15.54
CA ARG A 82 37.15 -12.18 14.56
C ARG A 82 37.75 -13.42 15.21
N THR A 83 38.28 -13.31 16.43
CA THR A 83 38.83 -14.47 17.17
C THR A 83 37.75 -15.47 17.61
N HIS A 84 36.48 -15.03 17.66
CA HIS A 84 35.33 -15.92 17.90
C HIS A 84 34.91 -16.75 16.67
N PHE A 85 35.18 -16.26 15.45
CA PHE A 85 34.76 -16.94 14.21
C PHE A 85 35.91 -17.64 13.47
N PHE A 86 37.17 -17.35 13.78
CA PHE A 86 38.34 -17.91 13.09
C PHE A 86 39.39 -18.45 14.06
N LYS A 87 40.01 -19.57 13.67
CA LYS A 87 41.05 -20.33 14.39
C LYS A 87 42.27 -20.55 13.49
N ASP A 88 43.38 -21.00 14.09
CA ASP A 88 44.62 -21.34 13.39
C ASP A 88 45.13 -20.20 12.51
N TRP A 89 45.50 -19.11 13.19
CA TRP A 89 45.96 -17.88 12.57
C TRP A 89 47.44 -17.97 12.21
N ARG A 90 47.79 -17.59 10.99
CA ARG A 90 49.15 -17.67 10.46
C ARG A 90 49.50 -16.41 9.68
N CYS A 91 50.77 -16.09 9.57
CA CYS A 91 51.26 -15.01 8.71
C CYS A 91 52.36 -15.52 7.79
N ASN A 92 52.46 -14.94 6.60
CA ASN A 92 53.60 -15.12 5.70
C ASN A 92 54.62 -13.98 5.93
N VAL A 93 55.87 -14.17 5.49
CA VAL A 93 56.96 -13.17 5.53
C VAL A 93 56.61 -11.85 4.82
N GLN A 94 55.62 -11.87 3.91
CA GLN A 94 55.09 -10.69 3.23
C GLN A 94 54.03 -9.92 4.04
N GLY A 95 53.73 -10.34 5.28
CA GLY A 95 52.73 -9.68 6.13
C GLY A 95 51.27 -10.04 5.81
N LYS A 96 51.02 -11.04 4.95
CA LYS A 96 49.68 -11.55 4.68
C LYS A 96 49.22 -12.48 5.81
N VAL A 97 48.00 -12.28 6.32
CA VAL A 97 47.44 -13.07 7.42
C VAL A 97 46.43 -14.09 6.89
N PHE A 98 46.52 -15.30 7.43
CA PHE A 98 45.71 -16.45 7.09
C PHE A 98 44.96 -16.94 8.32
N ALA A 99 43.67 -17.26 8.19
CA ALA A 99 42.89 -17.85 9.28
C ALA A 99 41.85 -18.84 8.76
N ARG A 100 41.57 -19.88 9.55
CA ARG A 100 40.56 -20.90 9.23
C ARG A 100 39.25 -20.59 9.94
N CYS A 101 38.12 -20.68 9.26
CA CYS A 101 36.83 -20.46 9.91
C CYS A 101 36.51 -21.56 10.93
N MET A 102 35.92 -21.18 12.08
CA MET A 102 35.50 -22.11 13.14
C MET A 102 34.20 -22.83 12.81
N LYS A 103 33.30 -22.21 12.03
CA LYS A 103 32.07 -22.83 11.53
C LYS A 103 32.31 -23.35 10.12
N GLU A 104 31.65 -24.45 9.76
CA GLU A 104 31.61 -24.98 8.38
C GLU A 104 30.91 -23.98 7.45
N CYS A 105 31.60 -22.88 7.14
CA CYS A 105 31.10 -21.90 6.21
C CYS A 105 31.05 -22.55 4.83
N LYS A 106 29.87 -22.48 4.20
CA LYS A 106 29.57 -23.10 2.90
C LYS A 106 30.53 -22.67 1.78
N ALA A 107 31.29 -21.60 1.99
CA ALA A 107 32.28 -21.07 1.06
C ALA A 107 33.60 -21.87 1.01
N SER A 108 33.93 -22.70 2.01
CA SER A 108 35.26 -23.31 2.11
C SER A 108 35.31 -24.78 2.56
N GLN A 109 34.19 -25.52 2.50
CA GLN A 109 34.11 -26.95 2.87
C GLN A 109 34.99 -27.31 4.10
N GLY A 110 34.92 -26.50 5.16
CA GLY A 110 35.56 -26.72 6.45
C GLY A 110 37.10 -26.63 6.54
N ASN A 111 37.85 -26.68 5.42
CA ASN A 111 39.31 -26.94 5.47
C ASN A 111 40.21 -25.93 4.71
N SER A 112 39.71 -24.79 4.23
CA SER A 112 40.57 -23.75 3.60
C SER A 112 40.86 -22.55 4.52
N TYR A 113 42.03 -21.92 4.30
CA TYR A 113 42.42 -20.67 4.97
C TYR A 113 41.98 -19.46 4.15
N PHE A 114 41.40 -18.46 4.80
CA PHE A 114 41.13 -17.14 4.23
C PHE A 114 42.37 -16.26 4.35
N SER A 115 42.67 -15.46 3.33
CA SER A 115 43.87 -14.58 3.31
C SER A 115 43.51 -13.12 3.04
N GLU A 116 43.94 -12.20 3.89
CA GLU A 116 43.85 -10.73 3.69
C GLU A 116 45.16 -10.05 4.16
N GLU A 117 45.37 -8.77 3.82
CA GLU A 117 46.51 -7.97 4.28
C GLU A 117 46.37 -7.58 5.76
N PHE A 118 47.46 -7.57 6.53
CA PHE A 118 47.44 -7.34 8.00
C PHE A 118 46.72 -6.05 8.41
N GLU A 119 46.86 -4.98 7.63
CA GLU A 119 46.26 -3.67 7.95
C GLU A 119 44.73 -3.73 7.98
N SER A 120 44.09 -4.53 7.12
CA SER A 120 42.62 -4.69 7.09
C SER A 120 42.07 -5.42 8.32
N PHE A 121 42.91 -6.18 9.04
CA PHE A 121 42.53 -6.87 10.27
C PHE A 121 42.58 -5.98 11.52
N SER A 122 43.42 -4.94 11.50
CA SER A 122 43.67 -4.06 12.65
C SER A 122 42.68 -2.88 12.74
N GLU A 123 42.03 -2.52 11.63
CA GLU A 123 41.06 -1.43 11.60
C GLU A 123 39.80 -1.81 12.41
N LYS A 124 39.67 -1.20 13.60
CA LYS A 124 38.41 -1.18 14.35
C LYS A 124 37.35 -0.44 13.53
N LYS A 125 36.61 -1.15 12.68
CA LYS A 125 35.35 -0.64 12.12
C LYS A 125 34.33 -0.57 13.24
N TYR A 126 34.22 0.60 13.87
CA TYR A 126 33.14 0.89 14.80
C TYR A 126 31.81 0.81 14.04
N HIS A 127 31.08 -0.29 14.17
CA HIS A 127 29.67 -0.29 13.89
C HIS A 127 29.02 0.60 14.94
N ASN A 128 28.65 1.82 14.56
CA ASN A 128 27.92 2.73 15.45
C ASN A 128 26.63 2.02 15.89
N GLN A 129 26.57 1.65 17.17
CA GLN A 129 25.35 1.14 17.78
C GLN A 129 24.29 2.24 17.69
N PRO A 130 23.11 1.99 17.10
CA PRO A 130 22.06 2.99 17.08
C PRO A 130 21.68 3.32 18.53
N LEU A 131 21.66 4.62 18.86
CA LEU A 131 21.25 5.13 20.17
C LEU A 131 19.90 4.54 20.58
N ILE A 132 19.73 4.17 21.86
CA ILE A 132 18.48 3.64 22.45
C ILE A 132 17.23 4.48 22.09
N ARG A 133 17.42 5.77 21.80
CA ARG A 133 16.40 6.69 21.29
C ARG A 133 15.69 6.18 20.02
N SER A 134 16.32 5.35 19.20
CA SER A 134 15.67 4.72 18.05
C SER A 134 14.53 3.78 18.44
N TYR A 135 14.55 3.25 19.67
CA TYR A 135 13.53 2.36 20.22
C TYR A 135 12.51 3.09 21.10
N SER A 136 12.83 4.29 21.62
CA SER A 136 12.01 5.01 22.60
C SER A 136 11.21 6.19 22.05
N VAL A 137 11.03 6.30 20.72
CA VAL A 137 10.21 7.34 20.12
C VAL A 137 9.15 6.67 19.27
N HIS A 138 7.88 7.01 19.47
CA HIS A 138 6.84 6.89 18.44
C HIS A 138 7.32 7.67 17.22
N SER A 139 8.17 7.04 16.40
CA SER A 139 8.85 7.70 15.31
C SER A 139 7.77 8.17 14.35
N LYS A 140 7.82 9.46 14.00
CA LYS A 140 6.96 9.98 12.94
C LYS A 140 7.18 9.09 11.72
N MET A 141 6.10 8.56 11.18
CA MET A 141 6.13 7.68 10.03
C MET A 141 6.94 8.29 8.89
N SER A 142 7.70 7.46 8.18
CA SER A 142 8.44 7.93 7.00
C SER A 142 7.50 8.56 5.98
N GLN A 143 7.95 9.62 5.31
CA GLN A 143 7.12 10.31 4.31
C GLN A 143 6.67 9.37 3.19
N GLY A 144 7.52 8.42 2.80
CA GLY A 144 7.19 7.39 1.80
C GLY A 144 6.05 6.49 2.26
N ARG A 145 6.11 5.97 3.49
CA ARG A 145 5.05 5.11 4.03
C ARG A 145 3.74 5.87 4.26
N GLN A 146 3.81 7.11 4.75
CA GLN A 146 2.66 8.00 4.91
C GLN A 146 1.95 8.20 3.56
N ARG A 147 2.69 8.46 2.49
CA ARG A 147 2.14 8.63 1.14
C ARG A 147 1.49 7.35 0.61
N GLN A 148 2.10 6.18 0.85
CA GLN A 148 1.51 4.90 0.44
C GLN A 148 0.15 4.66 1.12
N LEU A 149 0.08 4.92 2.43
CA LEU A 149 -1.17 4.80 3.19
C LEU A 149 -2.22 5.83 2.75
N ASP A 150 -1.82 7.08 2.48
CA ASP A 150 -2.72 8.10 1.95
C ASP A 150 -3.35 7.68 0.61
N ILE A 151 -2.55 7.08 -0.29
CA ILE A 151 -3.03 6.56 -1.57
C ILE A 151 -4.00 5.39 -1.35
N GLY A 152 -3.65 4.43 -0.50
CA GLY A 152 -4.53 3.29 -0.19
C GLY A 152 -5.86 3.75 0.43
N LEU A 153 -5.79 4.68 1.37
CA LEU A 153 -6.97 5.27 2.00
C LEU A 153 -7.83 6.02 0.98
N ALA A 154 -7.23 6.78 0.07
CA ALA A 154 -7.97 7.49 -0.97
C ALA A 154 -8.68 6.54 -1.96
N LYS A 155 -8.04 5.43 -2.33
CA LYS A 155 -8.66 4.39 -3.16
C LYS A 155 -9.89 3.81 -2.49
N MET A 156 -9.76 3.35 -1.24
CA MET A 156 -10.88 2.83 -0.46
C MET A 156 -12.02 3.85 -0.33
N PHE A 157 -11.73 5.13 -0.08
CA PHE A 157 -12.78 6.18 -0.06
C PHE A 157 -13.48 6.36 -1.40
N GLY A 158 -12.76 6.22 -2.51
CA GLY A 158 -13.30 6.34 -3.86
C GLY A 158 -14.14 5.13 -4.27
N GLU A 159 -13.65 3.92 -4.01
CA GLU A 159 -14.27 2.65 -4.38
C GLU A 159 -15.53 2.37 -3.55
N ASP A 160 -15.43 2.52 -2.22
CA ASP A 160 -16.54 2.23 -1.30
C ASP A 160 -17.45 3.44 -1.04
N ASN A 161 -17.17 4.58 -1.67
CA ASN A 161 -17.91 5.84 -1.52
C ASN A 161 -18.07 6.27 -0.05
N PHE A 162 -17.00 6.16 0.75
CA PHE A 162 -17.05 6.52 2.16
C PHE A 162 -17.28 8.02 2.37
N PRO A 163 -18.12 8.42 3.35
CA PRO A 163 -18.32 9.83 3.63
C PRO A 163 -17.05 10.45 4.22
N LEU A 164 -16.62 11.58 3.67
CA LEU A 164 -15.42 12.32 4.13
C LEU A 164 -15.43 12.66 5.63
N ASN A 165 -16.62 12.78 6.23
CA ASN A 165 -16.78 12.98 7.67
C ASN A 165 -16.24 11.82 8.52
N LEU A 166 -16.08 10.62 7.96
CA LEU A 166 -15.46 9.47 8.63
C LEU A 166 -14.06 9.82 9.14
N LEU A 167 -13.29 10.59 8.37
CA LEU A 167 -11.94 11.05 8.73
C LEU A 167 -11.92 11.98 9.95
N ARG A 168 -13.07 12.54 10.37
CA ARG A 168 -13.21 13.36 11.59
C ARG A 168 -13.70 12.54 12.79
N ARG A 169 -14.22 11.32 12.59
CA ARG A 169 -14.83 10.52 13.66
C ARG A 169 -13.74 10.01 14.61
N ARG A 170 -13.92 10.28 15.91
CA ARG A 170 -12.96 9.89 16.95
C ARG A 170 -12.72 8.38 16.97
N GLY A 171 -13.78 7.56 16.86
CA GLY A 171 -13.67 6.10 16.82
C GLY A 171 -12.78 5.61 15.68
N PHE A 172 -13.03 6.08 14.46
CA PHE A 172 -12.20 5.75 13.30
C PHE A 172 -10.73 6.17 13.49
N ARG A 173 -10.50 7.39 14.00
CA ARG A 173 -9.14 7.87 14.28
C ARG A 173 -8.42 7.06 15.34
N ASN A 174 -9.12 6.63 16.38
CA ASN A 174 -8.55 5.83 17.46
C ASN A 174 -8.22 4.42 16.95
N TRP A 175 -9.13 3.81 16.19
CA TRP A 175 -8.89 2.51 15.57
C TRP A 175 -7.65 2.54 14.66
N ILE A 176 -7.55 3.52 13.76
CA ILE A 176 -6.38 3.67 12.88
C ILE A 176 -5.08 3.92 13.67
N LYS A 177 -5.11 4.68 14.77
CA LYS A 177 -3.92 4.88 15.61
C LYS A 177 -3.44 3.58 16.27
N LEU A 178 -4.37 2.68 16.63
CA LEU A 178 -4.05 1.36 17.18
C LEU A 178 -3.50 0.44 16.08
N SER A 179 -4.16 0.43 14.91
CA SER A 179 -3.77 -0.45 13.80
C SER A 179 -2.49 -0.01 13.10
N ILE A 180 -2.24 1.30 13.00
CA ILE A 180 -1.10 1.86 12.27
C ILE A 180 -0.45 2.99 13.10
N PRO A 181 0.43 2.64 14.05
CA PRO A 181 1.13 3.61 14.88
C PRO A 181 1.92 4.62 14.04
N GLY A 182 1.83 5.89 14.40
CA GLY A 182 2.56 6.99 13.73
C GLY A 182 1.94 7.50 12.43
N TYR A 183 0.86 6.89 11.92
CA TYR A 183 0.15 7.39 10.74
C TYR A 183 -0.65 8.66 11.06
N SER A 184 -0.42 9.72 10.29
CA SER A 184 -1.20 10.95 10.39
C SER A 184 -2.35 10.93 9.39
N ILE A 185 -3.57 10.66 9.86
CA ILE A 185 -4.75 10.59 8.97
C ILE A 185 -4.96 11.95 8.28
N PRO A 186 -5.12 11.98 6.93
CA PRO A 186 -5.37 13.21 6.21
C PRO A 186 -6.67 13.88 6.67
N THR A 187 -6.71 15.20 6.60
CA THR A 187 -7.95 15.93 6.83
C THR A 187 -8.94 15.68 5.68
N PRO A 188 -10.26 15.81 5.91
CA PRO A 188 -11.25 15.73 4.83
C PRO A 188 -10.95 16.64 3.65
N GLU A 189 -10.39 17.83 3.91
CA GLU A 189 -10.04 18.80 2.89
C GLU A 189 -8.86 18.31 2.05
N ARG A 190 -7.81 17.78 2.69
CA ARG A 190 -6.68 17.15 1.98
C ARG A 190 -7.12 15.90 1.21
N MET A 191 -7.99 15.08 1.80
CA MET A 191 -8.56 13.92 1.12
C MET A 191 -9.31 14.35 -0.14
N ARG A 192 -10.22 15.30 -0.03
CA ARG A 192 -11.05 15.77 -1.14
C ARG A 192 -10.25 16.48 -2.22
N ASN A 193 -9.50 17.51 -1.84
CA ASN A 193 -8.93 18.48 -2.78
C ASN A 193 -7.57 18.06 -3.35
N THR A 194 -6.94 17.03 -2.77
CA THR A 194 -5.61 16.59 -3.17
C THR A 194 -5.60 15.11 -3.52
N LEU A 195 -5.94 14.23 -2.57
CA LEU A 195 -5.78 12.79 -2.77
C LEU A 195 -6.81 12.24 -3.77
N LEU A 196 -8.09 12.50 -3.55
CA LEU A 196 -9.17 12.07 -4.44
C LEU A 196 -9.12 12.78 -5.79
N THR A 197 -8.81 14.09 -5.82
CA THR A 197 -8.62 14.81 -7.09
C THR A 197 -7.49 14.22 -7.93
N LYS A 198 -6.36 13.87 -7.30
CA LYS A 198 -5.25 13.23 -8.00
C LYS A 198 -5.62 11.84 -8.51
N LEU A 199 -6.27 11.03 -7.67
CA LEU A 199 -6.74 9.70 -8.04
C LEU A 199 -7.75 9.77 -9.20
N HIS A 200 -8.70 10.70 -9.14
CA HIS A 200 -9.66 10.95 -10.22
C HIS A 200 -8.94 11.25 -11.53
N ARG A 201 -7.98 12.19 -11.54
CA ARG A 201 -7.23 12.55 -12.75
C ARG A 201 -6.43 11.37 -13.32
N GLU A 202 -5.84 10.55 -12.46
CA GLU A 202 -5.13 9.34 -12.87
C GLU A 202 -6.07 8.32 -13.54
N ILE A 203 -7.27 8.11 -12.97
CA ILE A 203 -8.30 7.22 -13.53
C ILE A 203 -8.86 7.80 -14.83
N GLU A 204 -9.20 9.08 -14.85
CA GLU A 204 -9.71 9.80 -16.01
C GLU A 204 -8.75 9.69 -17.20
N THR A 205 -7.44 9.84 -16.96
CA THR A 205 -6.42 9.66 -18.00
C THR A 205 -6.40 8.22 -18.53
N LYS A 206 -6.49 7.21 -17.64
CA LYS A 206 -6.54 5.80 -18.05
C LYS A 206 -7.78 5.48 -18.86
N VAL A 207 -8.93 6.00 -18.42
CA VAL A 207 -10.21 5.82 -19.13
C VAL A 207 -10.15 6.49 -20.49
N ALA A 208 -9.68 7.74 -20.59
CA ALA A 208 -9.55 8.46 -21.85
C ALA A 208 -8.63 7.71 -22.84
N ASN A 209 -7.49 7.20 -22.36
CA ASN A 209 -6.60 6.39 -23.16
C ASN A 209 -7.30 5.11 -23.66
N LYS A 210 -8.02 4.40 -22.78
CA LYS A 210 -8.76 3.20 -23.17
C LYS A 210 -9.82 3.54 -24.22
N LEU A 211 -10.66 4.56 -23.99
CA LEU A 211 -11.67 5.05 -24.94
C LEU A 211 -11.08 5.42 -26.31
N SER A 212 -9.86 5.97 -26.35
CA SER A 212 -9.19 6.32 -27.60
C SER A 212 -8.80 5.10 -28.45
N GLN A 213 -8.53 3.96 -27.83
CA GLN A 213 -8.18 2.70 -28.50
C GLN A 213 -9.41 1.98 -29.07
N CYS A 214 -10.60 2.32 -28.57
CA CYS A 214 -11.84 1.67 -28.96
C CYS A 214 -12.25 2.03 -30.39
N ARG A 215 -12.71 1.05 -31.16
CA ARG A 215 -13.18 1.26 -32.54
C ARG A 215 -14.55 1.92 -32.61
N SER A 216 -15.46 1.46 -31.75
CA SER A 216 -16.84 1.95 -31.65
C SER A 216 -17.21 2.17 -30.19
N LEU A 217 -18.22 2.97 -29.91
CA LEU A 217 -18.69 3.26 -28.56
C LEU A 217 -20.22 3.26 -28.56
N ASN A 218 -20.83 2.67 -27.54
CA ASN A 218 -22.27 2.78 -27.30
C ASN A 218 -22.51 3.62 -26.06
N ASN A 219 -23.28 4.70 -26.22
CA ASN A 219 -23.58 5.60 -25.13
C ASN A 219 -24.98 5.33 -24.60
N ILE A 220 -25.04 5.17 -23.29
CA ILE A 220 -26.26 4.97 -22.52
C ILE A 220 -26.51 6.28 -21.76
N MET A 221 -27.69 6.85 -21.96
CA MET A 221 -28.15 8.05 -21.27
C MET A 221 -29.34 7.71 -20.39
N ASP A 222 -29.33 8.23 -19.16
CA ASP A 222 -30.41 8.09 -18.21
C ASP A 222 -30.74 9.47 -17.65
N ILE A 223 -32.02 9.85 -17.65
CA ILE A 223 -32.49 11.17 -17.24
C ILE A 223 -33.56 11.01 -16.18
N TRP A 224 -33.34 11.64 -15.02
CA TRP A 224 -34.29 11.59 -13.91
C TRP A 224 -34.41 12.95 -13.23
N SER A 225 -35.42 13.07 -12.36
CA SER A 225 -35.58 14.20 -11.45
C SER A 225 -35.42 13.73 -10.01
N SER A 226 -34.76 14.52 -9.18
CA SER A 226 -34.67 14.25 -7.75
C SER A 226 -35.99 14.52 -7.03
N LYS A 227 -36.09 14.14 -5.76
CA LYS A 227 -37.21 14.50 -4.87
C LYS A 227 -37.34 16.02 -4.67
N SER A 228 -36.28 16.76 -4.94
CA SER A 228 -36.25 18.22 -4.88
C SER A 228 -36.59 18.87 -6.23
N MET A 229 -37.08 18.09 -7.20
CA MET A 229 -37.42 18.52 -8.56
C MET A 229 -36.23 19.06 -9.36
N ASP A 230 -35.01 18.65 -9.00
CA ASP A 230 -33.81 18.95 -9.78
C ASP A 230 -33.60 17.85 -10.83
N GLY A 231 -33.44 18.23 -12.09
CA GLY A 231 -33.15 17.32 -13.19
C GLY A 231 -31.68 16.91 -13.26
N TYR A 232 -31.44 15.66 -13.66
CA TYR A 232 -30.10 15.11 -13.87
C TYR A 232 -30.06 14.26 -15.13
N ILE A 233 -28.91 14.24 -15.78
CA ILE A 233 -28.58 13.34 -16.88
C ILE A 233 -27.29 12.59 -16.55
N ARG A 234 -27.33 11.26 -16.64
CA ARG A 234 -26.17 10.36 -16.53
C ARG A 234 -25.75 9.90 -17.90
N PHE A 235 -24.44 9.80 -18.08
CA PHE A 235 -23.82 9.22 -19.24
C PHE A 235 -22.95 8.03 -18.83
N THR A 236 -23.28 6.87 -19.37
CA THR A 236 -22.50 5.64 -19.24
C THR A 236 -22.12 5.19 -20.63
N CYS A 237 -20.84 4.92 -20.88
CA CYS A 237 -20.39 4.32 -22.12
C CYS A 237 -20.26 2.80 -21.91
N SER A 238 -21.02 2.02 -22.67
CA SER A 238 -20.90 0.55 -22.69
C SER A 238 -20.13 0.13 -23.94
N ALA A 239 -18.93 -0.39 -23.71
CA ALA A 239 -18.13 -1.23 -24.58
C ALA A 239 -18.11 -0.82 -26.04
N ALA A 240 -17.23 0.14 -26.31
CA ALA A 240 -15.96 -0.23 -26.92
C ALA A 240 -15.66 -1.73 -27.05
N VAL A 241 -15.72 -2.23 -28.28
CA VAL A 241 -15.01 -3.45 -28.64
C VAL A 241 -13.56 -3.04 -28.91
N SER A 242 -12.65 -3.39 -28.00
CA SER A 242 -11.21 -3.43 -28.31
C SER A 242 -10.95 -4.58 -29.29
N ASP A 243 -9.79 -4.62 -29.92
CA ASP A 243 -9.42 -5.72 -30.83
C ASP A 243 -9.49 -7.10 -30.13
N ASP A 244 -9.39 -7.12 -28.80
CA ASP A 244 -9.47 -8.30 -27.93
C ASP A 244 -10.90 -8.70 -27.51
N PHE A 245 -11.94 -8.06 -28.04
CA PHE A 245 -13.37 -8.32 -27.74
C PHE A 245 -13.80 -8.19 -26.26
N GLU A 246 -12.99 -7.55 -25.41
CA GLU A 246 -13.36 -7.32 -24.02
C GLU A 246 -14.38 -6.18 -23.86
N LYS A 247 -15.49 -6.48 -23.18
CA LYS A 247 -16.51 -5.49 -22.81
C LYS A 247 -15.94 -4.55 -21.73
N PHE A 248 -15.94 -3.26 -22.01
CA PHE A 248 -15.57 -2.23 -21.03
C PHE A 248 -16.72 -1.26 -20.79
N VAL A 249 -17.25 -1.21 -19.57
CA VAL A 249 -18.27 -0.22 -19.18
C VAL A 249 -17.63 0.87 -18.36
N VAL A 250 -17.92 2.13 -18.70
CA VAL A 250 -17.42 3.28 -17.96
C VAL A 250 -18.49 4.32 -17.72
N PHE A 251 -18.47 4.87 -16.51
CA PHE A 251 -19.27 6.02 -16.15
C PHE A 251 -18.55 7.30 -16.57
N LEU A 252 -19.13 8.05 -17.51
CA LEU A 252 -18.54 9.29 -18.04
C LEU A 252 -18.92 10.51 -17.20
N GLY A 253 -20.06 10.47 -16.51
CA GLY A 253 -20.44 11.53 -15.58
C GLY A 253 -21.94 11.68 -15.40
N VAL A 254 -22.29 12.56 -14.47
CA VAL A 254 -23.65 13.04 -14.24
C VAL A 254 -23.64 14.56 -14.28
N ARG A 255 -24.59 15.15 -15.03
CA ARG A 255 -24.77 16.59 -15.12
C ARG A 255 -26.13 16.98 -14.58
N LYS A 256 -26.20 18.16 -13.97
CA LYS A 256 -27.46 18.76 -13.52
C LYS A 256 -28.11 19.46 -14.71
N MET A 257 -29.33 19.07 -15.04
CA MET A 257 -30.14 19.72 -16.08
C MET A 257 -30.78 20.98 -15.50
N HIS A 258 -30.57 22.12 -16.14
CA HIS A 258 -31.19 23.39 -15.76
C HIS A 258 -32.41 23.66 -16.64
N GLY A 259 -33.56 23.93 -16.02
CA GLY A 259 -34.80 24.24 -16.73
C GLY A 259 -35.50 23.02 -17.32
N ARG A 260 -36.12 23.18 -18.49
CA ARG A 260 -36.90 22.12 -19.15
C ARG A 260 -35.98 21.13 -19.85
N HIS A 261 -36.27 19.84 -19.74
CA HIS A 261 -35.56 18.76 -20.44
C HIS A 261 -35.97 18.68 -21.92
N THR A 262 -35.75 19.75 -22.68
CA THR A 262 -35.99 19.74 -24.13
C THR A 262 -34.93 18.90 -24.83
N SER A 263 -35.22 18.45 -26.06
CA SER A 263 -34.25 17.70 -26.87
C SER A 263 -32.96 18.51 -27.10
N GLN A 264 -33.08 19.83 -27.32
CA GLN A 264 -31.93 20.72 -27.51
C GLN A 264 -31.05 20.80 -26.26
N ALA A 265 -31.64 20.89 -25.06
CA ALA A 265 -30.88 20.94 -23.81
C ALA A 265 -30.13 19.62 -23.57
N ILE A 266 -30.79 18.49 -23.82
CA ILE A 266 -30.17 17.16 -23.69
C ILE A 266 -29.01 17.01 -24.68
N LEU A 267 -29.20 17.42 -25.93
CA LEU A 267 -28.16 17.37 -26.95
C LEU A 267 -26.95 18.23 -26.59
N ALA A 268 -27.18 19.45 -26.07
CA ALA A 268 -26.10 20.33 -25.64
C ALA A 268 -25.25 19.71 -24.52
N GLU A 269 -25.88 19.13 -23.48
CA GLU A 269 -25.16 18.46 -22.39
C GLU A 269 -24.37 17.24 -22.89
N TYR A 270 -24.91 16.54 -23.88
CA TYR A 270 -24.25 15.40 -24.52
C TYR A 270 -23.03 15.82 -25.35
N GLU A 271 -23.15 16.83 -26.19
CA GLU A 271 -22.04 17.35 -27.01
C GLU A 271 -20.90 17.88 -26.13
N GLN A 272 -21.24 18.57 -25.04
CA GLN A 272 -20.26 19.01 -24.03
C GLN A 272 -19.54 17.82 -23.39
N LEU A 273 -20.25 16.73 -23.06
CA LEU A 273 -19.61 15.51 -22.54
C LEU A 273 -18.63 14.90 -23.55
N LEU A 274 -19.01 14.80 -24.83
CA LEU A 274 -18.10 14.27 -25.85
C LEU A 274 -16.85 15.15 -25.99
N GLN A 275 -17.00 16.47 -25.89
CA GLN A 275 -15.90 17.41 -25.93
C GLN A 275 -14.96 17.25 -24.73
N ASP A 276 -15.50 17.15 -23.52
CA ASP A 276 -14.74 16.97 -22.28
C ASP A 276 -13.88 15.69 -22.33
N TRP A 277 -14.47 14.60 -22.83
CA TRP A 277 -13.79 13.31 -22.97
C TRP A 277 -13.00 13.16 -24.27
N LYS A 278 -13.02 14.18 -25.15
CA LYS A 278 -12.39 14.18 -26.49
C LYS A 278 -12.79 12.97 -27.34
N ILE A 279 -14.04 12.55 -27.23
CA ILE A 279 -14.60 11.43 -27.99
C ILE A 279 -15.07 11.95 -29.36
N PRO A 280 -14.53 11.45 -30.48
CA PRO A 280 -14.96 11.90 -31.79
C PRO A 280 -16.31 11.27 -32.15
N SER A 281 -17.20 12.06 -32.77
CA SER A 281 -18.58 11.65 -33.06
C SER A 281 -18.67 10.43 -33.99
N ASN A 282 -17.67 10.20 -34.85
CA ASN A 282 -17.62 9.07 -35.78
C ASN A 282 -17.40 7.70 -35.10
N LYS A 283 -16.99 7.68 -33.83
CA LYS A 283 -16.85 6.43 -33.05
C LYS A 283 -18.16 5.99 -32.41
N ILE A 284 -19.19 6.83 -32.42
CA ILE A 284 -20.43 6.58 -31.69
C ILE A 284 -21.35 5.75 -32.58
N LEU A 285 -21.61 4.52 -32.17
CA LEU A 285 -22.31 3.53 -32.98
C LEU A 285 -23.80 3.50 -32.67
N SER A 286 -24.15 3.60 -31.39
CA SER A 286 -25.54 3.57 -30.95
C SER A 286 -25.77 4.39 -29.70
N PHE A 287 -27.03 4.80 -29.55
CA PHE A 287 -27.56 5.55 -28.43
C PHE A 287 -28.67 4.73 -27.78
N MET A 288 -28.54 4.48 -26.48
CA MET A 288 -29.59 3.87 -25.69
C MET A 288 -30.07 4.89 -24.65
N LYS A 289 -31.35 5.24 -24.70
CA LYS A 289 -32.00 6.00 -23.63
C LYS A 289 -32.71 5.03 -22.71
N ILE A 290 -32.43 5.13 -21.42
CA ILE A 290 -33.13 4.41 -20.35
C ILE A 290 -34.16 5.35 -19.73
#